data_AF-A0A0H5Q4G7-F1
#
_entry.id   AF-A0A0H5Q4G7-F1
#
_cell.length_a   1.000
_cell.length_b   1.000
_cell.length_c   1.000
_cell.angle_alpha   90.00
_cell.angle_beta   90.00
_cell.angle_gamma   90.00
#
_symmetry.space_group_name_H-M   'P 1'
#
loop_
_entity.id
_entity.type
_entity.pdbx_description
1 polymer ?
#
loop_
_entity_poly.entity_id
_entity_poly.type
_entity_poly.pdbx_seq_one_letter_code
_entity_poly.pdbx_strand_id
1 'polypeptide(L)'
;MVIYGMVSLERRDGHGEFSEEFLHDGDWGWGGNRNDDGKQYRILNEWNQAFVDAVRNTGGKNAVRVLGIPGYCTDPVLTLDNLILPNDKAEGKIAVAVHYYAPHDYTLNNKYTEWGHTGETSKKAPGNMDEDYLRDIFGRLNSKYVANGIPCYIGEFGCANKSGDRAEDFQEYYLEYVCKAANTYGLAPILWDNGAIGTGEESSGYLDHATGKIINDTGRFIKAMVKGATSDDSNYTLETVYNNAPRK
;
A
#
# COMPACT_ATOMS: atom_id res chain seq x y z
N MET A 1 5.76 12.27 17.35
CA MET A 1 5.69 10.79 17.42
C MET A 1 4.25 10.39 17.58
N VAL A 2 3.60 10.05 16.46
CA VAL A 2 2.25 9.47 16.47
C VAL A 2 2.45 7.96 16.47
N ILE A 3 1.89 7.27 17.47
CA ILE A 3 1.90 5.81 17.57
C ILE A 3 0.46 5.35 17.37
N TYR A 4 0.15 4.70 16.25
CA TYR A 4 -1.09 3.95 16.12
C TYR A 4 -0.84 2.48 16.49
N GLY A 5 -1.30 2.15 17.70
CA GLY A 5 -1.46 0.88 18.41
C GLY A 5 -0.87 -0.44 17.89
N MET A 6 0.06 -1.00 18.68
CA MET A 6 0.30 -2.45 18.82
C MET A 6 -0.97 -3.17 19.28
N VAL A 7 -1.66 -3.87 18.37
CA VAL A 7 -2.80 -4.72 18.73
C VAL A 7 -2.38 -6.19 18.73
N SER A 8 -1.95 -6.67 19.90
CA SER A 8 -2.11 -8.07 20.28
C SER A 8 -3.37 -8.20 21.13
N LEU A 9 -4.54 -8.21 20.51
CA LEU A 9 -5.78 -8.60 21.20
C LEU A 9 -6.02 -10.09 20.96
N GLU A 10 -6.12 -10.85 22.06
CA GLU A 10 -6.54 -12.25 22.05
C GLU A 10 -7.80 -12.42 21.18
N ARG A 11 -7.68 -13.15 20.07
CA ARG A 11 -8.83 -13.73 19.36
C ARG A 11 -8.61 -15.23 19.20
N ARG A 12 -9.49 -16.00 19.84
CA ARG A 12 -9.50 -17.46 19.98
C ARG A 12 -9.82 -18.20 18.66
N ASP A 13 -10.08 -17.46 17.58
CA ASP A 13 -10.97 -17.86 16.49
C ASP A 13 -10.22 -18.47 15.27
N GLY A 14 -8.91 -18.28 15.14
CA GLY A 14 -8.11 -19.01 14.14
C GLY A 14 -8.21 -18.54 12.69
N HIS A 15 -8.69 -17.32 12.43
CA HIS A 15 -8.52 -16.69 11.13
C HIS A 15 -7.15 -15.96 11.05
N GLY A 16 -6.52 -15.99 9.88
CA GLY A 16 -5.28 -15.27 9.62
C GLY A 16 -5.56 -13.76 9.61
N GLU A 17 -5.26 -13.10 10.72
CA GLU A 17 -5.31 -11.63 10.85
C GLU A 17 -3.88 -11.09 10.73
N PHE A 18 -3.71 -10.05 9.91
CA PHE A 18 -2.50 -9.23 9.83
C PHE A 18 -2.66 -8.03 10.76
N SER A 19 -1.62 -7.69 11.52
CA SER A 19 -1.56 -6.47 12.33
C SER A 19 -0.46 -5.58 11.76
N GLU A 20 -0.79 -4.31 11.50
CA GLU A 20 0.15 -3.29 10.99
C GLU A 20 0.19 -2.07 11.91
N GLU A 21 1.35 -1.42 11.93
CA GLU A 21 1.60 -0.19 12.69
C GLU A 21 2.34 0.81 11.82
N PHE A 22 2.10 2.10 12.05
CA PHE A 22 2.78 3.19 11.35
C PHE A 22 3.41 4.11 12.38
N LEU A 23 4.71 4.35 12.21
CA LEU A 23 5.52 5.13 13.13
C LEU A 23 6.29 6.20 12.38
N HIS A 24 6.10 7.44 12.82
CA HIS A 24 6.76 8.61 12.25
C HIS A 24 6.85 9.78 13.25
N ASP A 25 7.78 10.70 12.97
CA ASP A 25 8.02 11.92 13.75
C ASP A 25 6.97 13.01 13.53
N GLY A 26 6.20 12.94 12.43
CA GLY A 26 5.14 13.89 12.08
C GLY A 26 5.25 14.41 10.66
N ASP A 27 6.43 14.27 10.04
CA ASP A 27 6.73 14.79 8.70
C ASP A 27 6.67 13.70 7.62
N TRP A 28 5.95 12.61 7.88
CA TRP A 28 5.68 11.52 6.92
C TRP A 28 6.92 11.00 6.17
N GLY A 29 8.05 10.90 6.87
CA GLY A 29 9.31 10.35 6.31
C GLY A 29 10.28 11.41 5.78
N TRP A 30 9.92 12.69 5.86
CA TRP A 30 10.72 13.84 5.41
C TRP A 30 11.18 14.74 6.55
N GLY A 31 11.25 14.19 7.76
CA GLY A 31 11.57 14.93 8.98
C GLY A 31 12.99 14.65 9.50
N GLY A 32 13.09 14.57 10.83
CA GLY A 32 14.33 14.32 11.55
C GLY A 32 14.99 13.00 11.18
N ASN A 33 14.21 12.01 10.72
CA ASN A 33 14.69 10.68 10.32
C ASN A 33 15.77 10.70 9.23
N ARG A 34 15.87 11.80 8.47
CA ARG A 34 16.86 11.97 7.41
C ARG A 34 18.17 12.61 7.88
N ASN A 35 18.18 13.19 9.08
CA ASN A 35 19.29 13.99 9.60
C ASN A 35 19.74 13.56 11.00
N ASP A 36 19.26 12.41 11.50
CA ASP A 36 19.54 11.91 12.85
C ASP A 36 20.51 10.72 12.89
N ASP A 37 21.28 10.51 11.81
CA ASP A 37 22.20 9.39 11.64
C ASP A 37 21.51 8.01 11.80
N GLY A 38 20.29 7.91 11.27
CA GLY A 38 19.49 6.69 11.25
C GLY A 38 18.96 6.25 12.62
N LYS A 39 18.95 7.13 13.61
CA LYS A 39 18.51 6.82 14.97
C LYS A 39 17.06 6.36 15.00
N GLN A 40 16.17 7.05 14.29
CA GLN A 40 14.76 6.66 14.23
C GLN A 40 14.54 5.32 13.54
N TYR A 41 15.29 5.01 12.49
CA TYR A 41 15.20 3.71 11.82
C TYR A 41 15.67 2.57 12.73
N ARG A 42 16.76 2.76 13.49
CA ARG A 42 17.22 1.77 14.49
C ARG A 42 16.18 1.53 15.56
N ILE A 43 15.60 2.59 16.11
CA ILE A 43 14.54 2.49 17.14
C ILE A 43 13.33 1.72 16.59
N LEU A 44 12.89 2.00 15.36
CA LEU A 44 11.80 1.26 14.73
C LEU A 44 12.13 -0.24 14.58
N ASN A 45 13.34 -0.58 14.13
CA ASN A 45 13.77 -1.97 14.01
C ASN A 45 13.83 -2.68 15.38
N GLU A 46 14.25 -1.99 16.44
CA GLU A 46 14.21 -2.51 17.82
C GLU A 46 12.78 -2.76 18.30
N TRP A 47 11.84 -1.87 17.97
CA TRP A 47 10.43 -2.05 18.31
C TRP A 47 9.77 -3.19 17.54
N ASN A 48 10.09 -3.34 16.25
CA ASN A 48 9.65 -4.49 15.45
C ASN A 48 10.15 -5.82 16.06
N GLN A 49 11.39 -5.89 16.54
CA GLN A 49 11.89 -7.07 17.26
C GLN A 49 11.12 -7.31 18.57
N ALA A 50 10.92 -6.25 19.37
CA ALA A 50 10.19 -6.37 20.63
C ALA A 50 8.74 -6.83 20.43
N PHE A 51 8.07 -6.37 19.36
CA PHE A 51 6.75 -6.81 18.95
C PHE A 51 6.73 -8.31 18.63
N VAL A 52 7.64 -8.78 17.76
CA VAL A 52 7.73 -10.21 17.42
C VAL A 52 7.97 -11.04 18.68
N ASP A 53 8.92 -10.65 19.52
CA ASP A 53 9.23 -11.37 20.76
C ASP A 53 8.00 -11.45 21.68
N ALA A 54 7.30 -10.31 21.87
CA ALA A 54 6.10 -10.24 22.70
C ALA A 54 4.99 -11.17 22.18
N VAL A 55 4.65 -11.09 20.89
CA VAL A 55 3.63 -11.96 20.28
C VAL A 55 4.01 -13.43 20.42
N ARG A 56 5.26 -13.75 20.11
CA ARG A 56 5.75 -15.14 20.13
C ARG A 56 5.87 -15.71 21.54
N ASN A 57 6.00 -14.88 22.56
CA ASN A 57 6.01 -15.31 23.97
C ASN A 57 4.62 -15.65 24.51
N THR A 58 3.55 -15.24 23.83
CA THR A 58 2.19 -15.67 24.20
C THR A 58 1.89 -17.14 23.85
N GLY A 59 2.70 -17.76 22.99
CA GLY A 59 2.54 -19.17 22.60
C GLY A 59 1.26 -19.45 21.80
N GLY A 60 0.75 -20.68 21.88
CA GLY A 60 -0.48 -21.09 21.19
C GLY A 60 -0.43 -20.84 19.67
N LYS A 61 -1.52 -20.30 19.11
CA LYS A 61 -1.61 -19.95 17.67
C LYS A 61 -0.65 -18.81 17.29
N ASN A 62 -0.27 -17.96 18.25
CA ASN A 62 0.65 -16.84 18.01
C ASN A 62 2.10 -17.31 17.84
N ALA A 63 2.44 -18.55 18.20
CA ALA A 63 3.77 -19.11 17.96
C ALA A 63 4.08 -19.31 16.47
N VAL A 64 3.05 -19.35 15.60
CA VAL A 64 3.19 -19.60 14.15
C VAL A 64 2.36 -18.65 13.28
N ARG A 65 1.83 -17.57 13.86
CA ARG A 65 1.05 -16.54 13.15
C ARG A 65 1.96 -15.73 12.23
N VAL A 66 1.53 -15.42 11.01
CA VAL A 66 2.24 -14.46 10.15
C VAL A 66 2.14 -13.06 10.75
N LEU A 67 3.25 -12.35 10.87
CA LEU A 67 3.34 -11.00 11.42
C LEU A 67 3.75 -10.02 10.33
N GLY A 68 2.98 -8.94 10.17
CA GLY A 68 3.31 -7.82 9.30
C GLY A 68 4.34 -6.91 9.97
N ILE A 69 5.44 -6.64 9.29
CA ILE A 69 6.55 -5.82 9.79
C ILE A 69 6.73 -4.62 8.86
N PRO A 70 6.40 -3.41 9.34
CA PRO A 70 6.51 -2.18 8.58
C PRO A 70 7.94 -1.62 8.61
N GLY A 71 8.32 -0.92 7.54
CA GLY A 71 9.41 0.06 7.59
C GLY A 71 8.92 1.45 8.02
N TYR A 72 9.82 2.43 8.01
CA TYR A 72 9.53 3.78 8.51
C TYR A 72 8.46 4.47 7.67
N CYS A 73 7.41 5.01 8.31
CA CYS A 73 6.18 5.52 7.67
C CYS A 73 5.47 4.54 6.73
N THR A 74 5.86 3.26 6.70
CA THR A 74 5.55 2.32 5.60
C THR A 74 5.81 2.87 4.21
N ASP A 75 6.72 3.84 4.10
CA ASP A 75 7.18 4.30 2.81
C ASP A 75 8.01 3.19 2.17
N PRO A 76 7.72 2.78 0.93
CA PRO A 76 8.43 1.68 0.29
C PRO A 76 9.93 1.93 0.15
N VAL A 77 10.35 3.16 -0.13
CA VAL A 77 11.78 3.51 -0.30
C VAL A 77 12.49 3.45 1.05
N LEU A 78 11.93 4.08 2.08
CA LEU A 78 12.52 4.04 3.42
C LEU A 78 12.56 2.61 3.99
N THR A 79 11.57 1.77 3.65
CA THR A 79 11.56 0.35 3.99
C THR A 79 12.67 -0.41 3.27
N LEU A 80 12.79 -0.23 1.94
CA LEU A 80 13.85 -0.84 1.14
C LEU A 80 15.25 -0.44 1.62
N ASP A 81 15.42 0.77 2.14
CA ASP A 81 16.73 1.27 2.52
C ASP A 81 17.10 0.96 3.98
N ASN A 82 16.12 0.89 4.90
CA ASN A 82 16.40 0.92 6.34
C ASN A 82 15.79 -0.22 7.17
N LEU A 83 14.80 -0.97 6.66
CA LEU A 83 14.18 -2.05 7.43
C LEU A 83 15.16 -3.21 7.61
N ILE A 84 15.36 -3.59 8.87
CA ILE A 84 16.03 -4.83 9.27
C ILE A 84 14.94 -5.78 9.77
N LEU A 85 14.82 -6.94 9.13
CA LEU A 85 13.82 -7.92 9.55
C LEU A 85 14.17 -8.45 10.95
N PRO A 86 13.17 -8.56 11.85
CA PRO A 86 13.38 -9.13 13.17
C PRO A 86 13.76 -10.61 13.06
N ASN A 87 14.56 -11.07 14.01
CA ASN A 87 14.76 -12.50 14.21
C ASN A 87 13.46 -13.12 14.71
N ASP A 88 13.04 -14.20 14.07
CA ASP A 88 11.84 -14.93 14.46
C ASP A 88 12.15 -16.42 14.63
N LYS A 89 11.66 -17.01 15.73
CA LYS A 89 11.75 -18.45 15.97
C LYS A 89 10.78 -19.25 15.08
N ALA A 90 9.80 -18.59 14.47
CA ALA A 90 8.88 -19.19 13.52
C ALA A 90 9.34 -18.93 12.07
N GLU A 91 9.84 -19.96 11.40
CA GLU A 91 10.35 -19.85 10.04
C GLU A 91 9.24 -19.45 9.04
N GLY A 92 9.55 -18.47 8.19
CA GLY A 92 8.63 -18.01 7.14
C GLY A 92 7.35 -17.34 7.65
N LYS A 93 7.36 -16.77 8.87
CA LYS A 93 6.20 -16.11 9.48
C LYS A 93 6.32 -14.59 9.61
N ILE A 94 7.27 -13.97 8.91
CA ILE A 94 7.38 -12.52 8.77
C ILE A 94 6.94 -12.12 7.36
N ALA A 95 6.07 -11.12 7.26
CA ALA A 95 5.67 -10.47 6.03
C ALA A 95 6.02 -8.97 6.12
N VAL A 96 6.52 -8.37 5.03
CA VAL A 96 6.83 -6.94 4.97
C VAL A 96 5.59 -6.15 4.60
N ALA A 97 5.34 -5.07 5.34
CA ALA A 97 4.23 -4.15 5.18
C ALA A 97 4.71 -2.81 4.59
N VAL A 98 4.08 -2.36 3.51
CA VAL A 98 4.30 -1.03 2.91
C VAL A 98 2.98 -0.38 2.50
N HIS A 99 2.93 0.93 2.38
CA HIS A 99 1.80 1.68 1.82
C HIS A 99 2.17 2.31 0.49
N TYR A 100 1.20 2.51 -0.39
CA TYR A 100 1.44 3.14 -1.70
C TYR A 100 0.34 4.14 -2.07
N TYR A 101 0.70 5.43 -1.95
CA TYR A 101 -0.13 6.56 -2.37
C TYR A 101 0.61 7.51 -3.30
N ALA A 102 1.67 7.07 -3.97
CA ALA A 102 2.37 7.94 -4.91
C ALA A 102 1.56 8.13 -6.21
N PRO A 103 1.46 9.37 -6.74
CA PRO A 103 1.84 10.64 -6.13
C PRO A 103 0.77 11.13 -5.13
N HIS A 104 1.20 11.53 -3.93
CA HIS A 104 0.31 11.96 -2.84
C HIS A 104 -0.66 13.09 -3.24
N ASP A 105 -0.18 14.06 -4.03
CA ASP A 105 -1.01 15.18 -4.47
C ASP A 105 -2.10 14.77 -5.50
N TYR A 106 -1.96 13.62 -6.15
CA TYR A 106 -2.97 13.05 -7.04
C TYR A 106 -3.93 12.12 -6.28
N THR A 107 -3.40 11.27 -5.40
CA THR A 107 -4.14 10.19 -4.72
C THR A 107 -4.87 10.64 -3.47
N LEU A 108 -4.24 11.42 -2.58
CA LEU A 108 -4.81 11.77 -1.28
C LEU A 108 -5.32 13.21 -1.26
N ASN A 109 -4.47 14.18 -1.62
CA ASN A 109 -4.86 15.60 -1.61
C ASN A 109 -5.80 15.99 -2.76
N ASN A 110 -5.92 15.12 -3.77
CA ASN A 110 -6.79 15.32 -4.93
C ASN A 110 -6.58 16.68 -5.66
N LYS A 111 -5.34 17.19 -5.69
CA LYS A 111 -4.97 18.45 -6.36
C LYS A 111 -4.85 18.31 -7.88
N TYR A 112 -4.67 17.08 -8.34
CA TYR A 112 -4.43 16.75 -9.74
C TYR A 112 -5.46 15.73 -10.23
N THR A 113 -5.91 15.92 -11.47
CA THR A 113 -7.02 15.15 -12.05
C THR A 113 -6.57 14.08 -13.03
N GLU A 114 -5.31 14.09 -13.46
CA GLU A 114 -4.77 13.12 -14.42
C GLU A 114 -3.46 12.50 -13.88
N TRP A 115 -3.16 11.27 -14.31
CA TRP A 115 -1.97 10.50 -13.93
C TRP A 115 -1.49 9.66 -15.11
N GLY A 116 -0.21 9.29 -15.12
CA GLY A 116 0.32 8.38 -16.14
C GLY A 116 0.78 9.09 -17.42
N HIS A 117 1.33 8.31 -18.34
CA HIS A 117 2.00 8.83 -19.53
C HIS A 117 1.09 9.58 -20.53
N THR A 118 -0.23 9.34 -20.52
CA THR A 118 -1.21 10.06 -21.38
C THR A 118 -1.82 11.28 -20.71
N GLY A 119 -1.58 11.47 -19.39
CA GLY A 119 -2.09 12.62 -18.66
C GLY A 119 -1.44 13.93 -19.12
N GLU A 120 -2.23 15.00 -19.17
CA GLU A 120 -1.72 16.33 -19.50
C GLU A 120 -0.76 16.83 -18.41
N THR A 121 0.43 17.32 -18.80
CA THR A 121 1.46 17.81 -17.87
C THR A 121 0.93 18.81 -16.85
N SER A 122 0.02 19.71 -17.24
CA SER A 122 -0.57 20.72 -16.35
C SER A 122 -1.58 20.16 -15.34
N LYS A 123 -2.01 18.91 -15.49
CA LYS A 123 -3.01 18.24 -14.65
C LYS A 123 -2.46 17.05 -13.87
N LYS A 124 -1.16 16.78 -13.99
CA LYS A 124 -0.43 15.74 -13.27
C LYS A 124 0.34 16.33 -12.10
N ALA A 125 0.49 15.53 -11.06
CA ALA A 125 1.39 15.86 -9.96
C ALA A 125 2.85 15.97 -10.46
N PRO A 126 3.65 16.91 -9.95
CA PRO A 126 5.06 17.02 -10.29
C PRO A 126 5.85 15.80 -9.76
N GLY A 127 7.03 15.57 -10.35
CA GLY A 127 7.97 14.53 -9.85
C GLY A 127 7.94 13.20 -10.61
N ASN A 128 7.13 13.07 -11.67
CA ASN A 128 7.09 11.90 -12.55
C ASN A 128 6.84 10.57 -11.81
N MET A 129 6.02 10.59 -10.75
CA MET A 129 5.59 9.41 -10.00
C MET A 129 4.45 8.68 -10.72
N ASP A 130 4.73 8.29 -11.97
CA ASP A 130 3.80 7.60 -12.86
C ASP A 130 4.12 6.09 -12.94
N GLU A 131 3.83 5.44 -14.07
CA GLU A 131 3.97 3.99 -14.24
C GLU A 131 5.40 3.49 -14.02
N ASP A 132 6.41 4.23 -14.50
CA ASP A 132 7.82 3.86 -14.36
C ASP A 132 8.27 3.85 -12.89
N TYR A 133 7.89 4.89 -12.14
CA TYR A 133 8.21 5.00 -10.72
C TYR A 133 7.55 3.87 -9.93
N LEU A 134 6.28 3.58 -10.21
CA LEU A 134 5.56 2.47 -9.60
C LEU A 134 6.26 1.13 -9.87
N ARG A 135 6.62 0.85 -11.14
CA ARG A 135 7.32 -0.38 -11.53
C ARG A 135 8.69 -0.51 -10.86
N ASP A 136 9.45 0.58 -10.74
CA ASP A 136 10.73 0.56 -10.02
C ASP A 136 10.55 0.14 -8.56
N ILE A 137 9.64 0.81 -7.85
CA ILE A 137 9.40 0.54 -6.43
C ILE A 137 8.92 -0.91 -6.22
N PHE A 138 7.92 -1.36 -6.98
CA PHE A 138 7.36 -2.71 -6.81
C PHE A 138 8.36 -3.78 -7.25
N GLY A 139 9.14 -3.53 -8.31
CA GLY A 139 10.22 -4.40 -8.75
C GLY A 139 11.33 -4.55 -7.70
N ARG A 140 11.68 -3.47 -6.99
CA ARG A 140 12.64 -3.49 -5.88
C ARG A 140 12.10 -4.24 -4.66
N LEU A 141 10.82 -4.05 -4.31
CA LEU A 141 10.16 -4.82 -3.25
C LEU A 141 10.15 -6.32 -3.55
N ASN A 142 9.82 -6.69 -4.79
CA ASN A 142 9.89 -8.08 -5.24
C ASN A 142 11.32 -8.63 -5.12
N SER A 143 12.29 -7.94 -5.72
CA SER A 143 13.68 -8.38 -5.77
C SER A 143 14.29 -8.54 -4.37
N LYS A 144 13.95 -7.65 -3.42
CA LYS A 144 14.47 -7.69 -2.05
C LYS A 144 13.74 -8.72 -1.19
N TYR A 145 12.42 -8.83 -1.30
CA TYR A 145 11.61 -9.63 -0.38
C TYR A 145 10.96 -10.85 -1.04
N VAL A 146 10.04 -10.63 -1.99
CA VAL A 146 9.18 -11.70 -2.55
C VAL A 146 10.00 -12.79 -3.24
N ALA A 147 10.96 -12.40 -4.08
CA ALA A 147 11.85 -13.33 -4.79
C ALA A 147 12.75 -14.14 -3.84
N ASN A 148 12.94 -13.66 -2.61
CA ASN A 148 13.70 -14.34 -1.55
C ASN A 148 12.79 -15.07 -0.55
N GLY A 149 11.52 -15.32 -0.90
CA GLY A 149 10.58 -16.08 -0.08
C GLY A 149 10.02 -15.32 1.12
N ILE A 150 10.20 -14.00 1.18
CA ILE A 150 9.64 -13.14 2.23
C ILE A 150 8.38 -12.47 1.65
N PRO A 151 7.17 -12.81 2.15
CA PRO A 151 5.95 -12.15 1.70
C PRO A 151 6.04 -10.63 1.89
N CYS A 152 5.51 -9.88 0.93
CA CYS A 152 5.40 -8.44 1.00
C CYS A 152 4.01 -8.03 0.51
N TYR A 153 3.35 -7.12 1.22
CA TYR A 153 2.00 -6.69 0.88
C TYR A 153 1.89 -5.17 1.04
N ILE A 154 0.95 -4.62 0.28
CA ILE A 154 0.65 -3.19 0.28
C ILE A 154 -0.56 -3.02 1.20
N GLY A 155 -0.29 -2.72 2.47
CA GLY A 155 -1.28 -2.62 3.56
C GLY A 155 -2.36 -1.57 3.31
N GLU A 156 -1.97 -0.51 2.60
CA GLU A 156 -2.89 0.48 2.06
C GLU A 156 -2.41 0.98 0.71
N PHE A 157 -3.36 1.09 -0.22
CA PHE A 157 -3.26 1.95 -1.39
C PHE A 157 -4.64 2.52 -1.69
N GLY A 158 -4.69 3.60 -2.47
CA GLY A 158 -5.97 4.14 -2.89
C GLY A 158 -5.83 5.42 -3.70
N CYS A 159 -6.98 5.93 -4.12
CA CYS A 159 -7.11 7.21 -4.78
C CYS A 159 -8.43 7.83 -4.34
N ALA A 160 -8.39 9.07 -3.88
CA ALA A 160 -9.57 9.84 -3.55
C ALA A 160 -10.42 10.02 -4.81
N ASN A 161 -11.72 9.94 -4.60
CA ASN A 161 -12.73 10.05 -5.64
C ASN A 161 -12.61 11.38 -6.38
N LYS A 162 -12.58 11.27 -7.70
CA LYS A 162 -12.46 12.41 -8.62
C LYS A 162 -13.81 12.79 -9.17
N SER A 163 -13.91 14.04 -9.65
CA SER A 163 -15.12 14.56 -10.27
C SER A 163 -14.89 14.73 -11.77
N GLY A 164 -15.80 14.17 -12.57
CA GLY A 164 -15.87 14.37 -14.01
C GLY A 164 -15.23 13.23 -14.79
N ASP A 165 -15.88 12.85 -15.89
CA ASP A 165 -15.63 11.62 -16.65
C ASP A 165 -14.14 11.35 -16.89
N ARG A 166 -13.42 12.34 -17.41
CA ARG A 166 -11.98 12.18 -17.71
C ARG A 166 -11.14 11.94 -16.46
N ALA A 167 -11.43 12.61 -15.35
CA ALA A 167 -10.67 12.42 -14.11
C ALA A 167 -10.97 11.05 -13.49
N GLU A 168 -12.23 10.60 -13.58
CA GLU A 168 -12.65 9.26 -13.15
C GLU A 168 -12.01 8.15 -14.00
N ASP A 169 -11.84 8.37 -15.31
CA ASP A 169 -11.11 7.45 -16.20
C ASP A 169 -9.65 7.29 -15.75
N PHE A 170 -8.99 8.38 -15.35
CA PHE A 170 -7.63 8.30 -14.79
C PHE A 170 -7.60 7.68 -13.38
N GLN A 171 -8.63 7.85 -12.57
CA GLN A 171 -8.76 7.15 -11.28
C GLN A 171 -8.88 5.64 -11.50
N GLU A 172 -9.75 5.20 -12.42
CA GLU A 172 -9.88 3.79 -12.78
C GLU A 172 -8.57 3.22 -13.29
N TYR A 173 -7.91 3.92 -14.23
CA TYR A 173 -6.62 3.53 -14.78
C TYR A 173 -5.54 3.38 -13.69
N TYR A 174 -5.42 4.35 -12.79
CA TYR A 174 -4.48 4.30 -11.68
C TYR A 174 -4.71 3.06 -10.80
N LEU A 175 -5.96 2.84 -10.38
CA LEU A 175 -6.33 1.72 -9.51
C LEU A 175 -6.12 0.36 -10.20
N GLU A 176 -6.46 0.23 -11.49
CA GLU A 176 -6.18 -0.96 -12.28
C GLU A 176 -4.67 -1.22 -12.38
N TYR A 177 -3.89 -0.18 -12.69
CA TYR A 177 -2.45 -0.30 -12.92
C TYR A 177 -1.70 -0.67 -11.62
N VAL A 178 -2.05 -0.07 -10.48
CA VAL A 178 -1.48 -0.42 -9.17
C VAL A 178 -1.77 -1.89 -8.84
N CYS A 179 -3.03 -2.33 -8.96
CA CYS A 179 -3.39 -3.72 -8.67
C CYS A 179 -2.69 -4.70 -9.62
N LYS A 180 -2.61 -4.37 -10.92
CA LYS A 180 -1.93 -5.22 -11.90
C LYS A 180 -0.43 -5.30 -11.65
N ALA A 181 0.19 -4.19 -11.25
CA ALA A 181 1.60 -4.19 -10.89
C ALA A 181 1.85 -5.00 -9.62
N ALA A 182 1.02 -4.84 -8.59
CA ALA A 182 1.11 -5.61 -7.37
C ALA A 182 1.04 -7.12 -7.67
N ASN A 183 0.04 -7.56 -8.45
CA ASN A 183 -0.07 -8.94 -8.92
C ASN A 183 1.20 -9.40 -9.67
N THR A 184 1.69 -8.58 -10.60
CA THR A 184 2.87 -8.89 -11.43
C THR A 184 4.14 -9.08 -10.58
N TYR A 185 4.29 -8.29 -9.52
CA TYR A 185 5.44 -8.31 -8.62
C TYR A 185 5.22 -9.17 -7.36
N GLY A 186 4.13 -9.94 -7.30
CA GLY A 186 3.83 -10.85 -6.18
C GLY A 186 3.54 -10.14 -4.86
N LEU A 187 2.97 -8.92 -4.92
CA LEU A 187 2.52 -8.14 -3.79
C LEU A 187 1.00 -8.27 -3.65
N ALA A 188 0.49 -8.30 -2.43
CA ALA A 188 -0.95 -8.29 -2.16
C ALA A 188 -1.43 -6.86 -1.83
N PRO A 189 -2.25 -6.20 -2.67
CA PRO A 189 -2.73 -4.85 -2.40
C PRO A 189 -4.05 -4.84 -1.61
N ILE A 190 -4.14 -3.98 -0.59
CA ILE A 190 -5.33 -3.77 0.24
C ILE A 190 -5.82 -2.33 0.05
N LEU A 191 -7.05 -2.18 -0.44
CA LEU A 191 -7.65 -0.89 -0.71
C LEU A 191 -7.97 -0.16 0.60
N TRP A 192 -7.55 1.10 0.70
CA TRP A 192 -8.03 2.01 1.72
C TRP A 192 -9.42 2.54 1.34
N ASP A 193 -10.40 2.15 2.15
CA ASP A 193 -11.77 2.63 2.06
C ASP A 193 -12.16 3.27 3.40
N ASN A 194 -12.27 4.60 3.43
CA ASN A 194 -12.62 5.35 4.63
C ASN A 194 -14.12 5.70 4.71
N GLY A 195 -14.95 5.20 3.79
CA GLY A 195 -16.39 5.43 3.74
C GLY A 195 -16.80 6.87 3.38
N ALA A 196 -15.84 7.77 3.09
CA ALA A 196 -16.14 9.15 2.75
C ALA A 196 -16.78 9.25 1.36
N ILE A 197 -18.02 9.77 1.32
CA ILE A 197 -18.79 9.97 0.09
C ILE A 197 -18.47 11.35 -0.50
N GLY A 198 -18.37 11.42 -1.82
CA GLY A 198 -18.11 12.65 -2.57
C GLY A 198 -16.70 12.67 -3.14
N THR A 199 -16.19 13.87 -3.40
CA THR A 199 -14.87 14.09 -4.00
C THR A 199 -14.11 15.13 -3.19
N GLY A 200 -12.79 15.00 -3.09
CA GLY A 200 -11.97 15.95 -2.35
C GLY A 200 -10.74 15.27 -1.75
N GLU A 201 -10.03 15.99 -0.89
CA GLU A 201 -8.97 15.42 -0.06
C GLU A 201 -9.53 14.27 0.79
N GLU A 202 -8.83 13.14 0.82
CA GLU A 202 -9.18 11.97 1.64
C GLU A 202 -10.63 11.48 1.45
N SER A 203 -11.21 11.65 0.25
CA SER A 203 -12.56 11.18 -0.05
C SER A 203 -12.52 9.84 -0.79
N SER A 204 -12.30 8.75 -0.04
CA SER A 204 -11.98 7.42 -0.61
C SER A 204 -13.00 6.34 -0.22
N GLY A 205 -14.29 6.66 -0.18
CA GLY A 205 -15.34 5.67 0.05
C GLY A 205 -15.73 4.90 -1.22
N TYR A 206 -15.71 3.57 -1.15
CA TYR A 206 -16.14 2.66 -2.25
C TYR A 206 -17.32 1.79 -1.83
N LEU A 207 -17.35 1.37 -0.56
CA LEU A 207 -18.42 0.60 0.05
C LEU A 207 -19.01 1.37 1.22
N ASP A 208 -20.33 1.30 1.38
CA ASP A 208 -21.00 1.79 2.57
C ASP A 208 -20.70 0.82 3.72
N HIS A 209 -19.97 1.30 4.74
CA HIS A 209 -19.48 0.46 5.83
C HIS A 209 -20.60 -0.11 6.72
N ALA A 210 -21.81 0.44 6.67
CA ALA A 210 -22.95 -0.06 7.43
C ALA A 210 -23.70 -1.18 6.69
N THR A 211 -23.76 -1.12 5.36
CA THR A 211 -24.63 -1.98 4.54
C THR A 211 -23.85 -2.91 3.60
N GLY A 212 -22.57 -2.66 3.39
CA GLY A 212 -21.73 -3.38 2.42
C GLY A 212 -22.09 -3.10 0.96
N LYS A 213 -22.95 -2.10 0.68
CA LYS A 213 -23.35 -1.74 -0.68
C LYS A 213 -22.30 -0.85 -1.33
N ILE A 214 -22.16 -0.96 -2.66
CA ILE A 214 -21.32 -0.07 -3.46
C ILE A 214 -21.86 1.37 -3.36
N ILE A 215 -20.96 2.32 -3.12
CA ILE A 215 -21.26 3.75 -3.10
C ILE A 215 -21.24 4.29 -4.52
N ASN A 216 -22.34 4.92 -4.96
CA ASN A 216 -22.45 5.55 -6.28
C ASN A 216 -21.93 4.64 -7.42
N ASP A 217 -21.14 5.18 -8.34
CA ASP A 217 -20.59 4.46 -9.49
C ASP A 217 -19.20 3.85 -9.25
N THR A 218 -18.73 3.79 -7.99
CA THR A 218 -17.40 3.25 -7.64
C THR A 218 -17.24 1.76 -7.95
N GLY A 219 -18.32 1.06 -8.32
CA GLY A 219 -18.29 -0.33 -8.74
C GLY A 219 -17.41 -0.59 -9.97
N ARG A 220 -17.20 0.40 -10.84
CA ARG A 220 -16.23 0.30 -11.95
C ARG A 220 -14.79 0.17 -11.43
N PHE A 221 -14.44 0.96 -10.43
CA PHE A 221 -13.11 0.95 -9.80
C PHE A 221 -12.84 -0.38 -9.10
N ILE A 222 -13.81 -0.89 -8.34
CA ILE A 222 -13.70 -2.20 -7.68
C ILE A 222 -13.47 -3.31 -8.71
N LYS A 223 -14.21 -3.33 -9.82
CA LYS A 223 -14.01 -4.31 -10.89
C LYS A 223 -12.63 -4.22 -11.52
N ALA A 224 -12.15 -3.00 -11.79
CA ALA A 224 -10.83 -2.76 -12.36
C ALA A 224 -9.71 -3.25 -11.42
N MET A 225 -9.80 -2.93 -10.12
CA MET A 225 -8.87 -3.42 -9.10
C MET A 225 -8.87 -4.94 -8.97
N VAL A 226 -10.05 -5.56 -8.87
CA VAL A 226 -10.16 -7.03 -8.77
C VAL A 226 -9.55 -7.69 -10.00
N LYS A 227 -9.88 -7.21 -11.21
CA LYS A 227 -9.28 -7.69 -12.45
C LYS A 227 -7.75 -7.56 -12.43
N GLY A 228 -7.24 -6.39 -12.05
CA GLY A 228 -5.80 -6.13 -11.90
C GLY A 228 -5.13 -7.11 -10.94
N ALA A 229 -5.75 -7.34 -9.77
CA ALA A 229 -5.17 -8.13 -8.70
C ALA A 229 -5.24 -9.65 -8.92
N THR A 230 -6.24 -10.15 -9.65
CA THR A 230 -6.56 -11.59 -9.68
C THR A 230 -6.60 -12.24 -11.06
N SER A 231 -6.54 -11.49 -12.16
CA SER A 231 -6.61 -12.07 -13.51
C SER A 231 -5.41 -12.96 -13.82
N ASP A 232 -5.68 -14.18 -14.30
CA ASP A 232 -4.71 -15.19 -14.76
C ASP A 232 -4.53 -15.21 -16.28
N ASP A 233 -5.28 -14.37 -17.03
CA ASP A 233 -5.10 -14.21 -18.48
C ASP A 233 -3.69 -13.71 -18.81
N SER A 234 -2.92 -14.53 -19.52
CA SER A 234 -1.56 -14.23 -19.95
C SER A 234 -1.46 -13.04 -20.92
N ASN A 235 -2.56 -12.70 -21.60
CA ASN A 235 -2.61 -11.53 -22.49
C ASN A 235 -2.86 -10.24 -21.71
N TYR A 236 -3.34 -10.32 -20.47
CA TYR A 236 -3.54 -9.16 -19.61
C TYR A 236 -2.26 -8.87 -18.83
N THR A 237 -1.44 -7.97 -19.37
CA THR A 237 -0.13 -7.57 -18.84
C THR A 237 -0.13 -6.10 -18.43
N LEU A 238 0.90 -5.68 -17.67
CA LEU A 238 1.14 -4.25 -17.40
C LEU A 238 1.18 -3.42 -18.69
N GLU A 239 1.80 -3.95 -19.74
CA GLU A 239 1.87 -3.29 -21.05
C GLU A 239 0.47 -3.13 -21.68
N THR A 240 -0.42 -4.11 -21.52
CA THR A 240 -1.80 -3.96 -22.01
C THR A 240 -2.61 -2.93 -21.22
N VAL A 241 -2.42 -2.84 -19.90
CA VAL A 241 -3.07 -1.78 -19.09
C VAL A 241 -2.51 -0.42 -19.50
N TYR A 242 -1.17 -0.29 -19.59
CA TYR A 242 -0.47 0.90 -20.05
C TYR A 242 -1.02 1.39 -21.39
N ASN A 243 -1.08 0.52 -22.41
CA ASN A 243 -1.54 0.93 -23.74
C ASN A 243 -3.00 1.40 -23.79
N ASN A 244 -3.81 0.99 -22.81
CA ASN A 244 -5.22 1.36 -22.66
C ASN A 244 -5.44 2.58 -21.74
N ALA A 245 -4.38 3.28 -21.33
CA ALA A 245 -4.51 4.50 -20.53
C ALA A 245 -5.45 5.53 -21.21
N PRO A 246 -6.21 6.33 -20.44
CA PRO A 246 -7.16 7.29 -20.99
C PRO A 246 -6.50 8.27 -21.97
N ARG A 247 -7.08 8.45 -23.15
CA ARG A 247 -6.56 9.35 -24.19
C ARG A 247 -7.49 10.53 -24.42
N LYS A 248 -7.06 11.49 -25.24
CA LYS A 248 -7.90 12.60 -25.70
C LYS A 248 -8.78 12.16 -26.86
#